data_AF-R7PRY2-F1
#
_entry.id   AF-R7PRY2-F1
#
_cell.length_a   1.000
_cell.length_b   1.000
_cell.length_c   1.000
_cell.angle_alpha   90.00
_cell.angle_beta   90.00
_cell.angle_gamma   90.00
#
_symmetry.space_group_name_H-M   'P 1'
#
loop_
_entity.id
_entity.type
_entity.pdbx_description
1 polymer ?
#
loop_
_entity_poly.entity_id
_entity_poly.type
_entity_poly.pdbx_seq_one_letter_code
_entity_poly.pdbx_strand_id
1 'polypeptide(L)'
;MGKRRKAGNINPKKQLKKQGTAYYNREQEINYLLNNFTSAVYNPNFNLQNIKSYKQMNEIRMKLKKLFDQQGNMVWKKSAKRRRIYDEQLSKFKVVYTRWKSETYLTYLNVNFDVPEHLNPILSMKRS
;
A
#
# COMPACT_ATOMS: atom_id res chain seq x y z
N MET A 1 37.44 41.42 -3.95
CA MET A 1 36.11 42.10 -3.98
C MET A 1 35.04 41.10 -4.39
N GLY A 2 34.20 40.67 -3.44
CA GLY A 2 33.20 39.62 -3.65
C GLY A 2 32.01 40.12 -4.46
N LYS A 3 31.60 39.36 -5.49
CA LYS A 3 30.41 39.67 -6.31
C LYS A 3 29.15 39.65 -5.44
N ARG A 4 28.64 40.84 -5.10
CA ARG A 4 27.37 41.03 -4.38
C ARG A 4 26.23 40.56 -5.29
N ARG A 5 25.54 39.47 -4.93
CA ARG A 5 24.38 38.98 -5.69
C ARG A 5 23.23 39.99 -5.53
N LYS A 6 22.68 40.48 -6.66
CA LYS A 6 21.50 41.35 -6.66
C LYS A 6 20.31 40.62 -6.02
N ALA A 7 19.71 41.22 -5.00
CA ALA A 7 18.41 40.79 -4.48
C ALA A 7 17.36 41.03 -5.57
N GLY A 8 16.73 39.97 -6.07
CA GLY A 8 15.66 40.09 -7.06
C GLY A 8 15.70 39.11 -8.23
N ASN A 9 16.76 38.30 -8.41
CA ASN A 9 16.77 37.29 -9.46
C ASN A 9 16.34 35.90 -8.98
N ILE A 10 15.21 35.84 -8.26
CA ILE A 10 14.54 34.57 -8.01
C ILE A 10 13.66 34.33 -9.23
N ASN A 11 14.18 33.58 -10.20
CA ASN A 11 13.46 33.21 -11.40
C ASN A 11 12.06 32.66 -11.01
N PRO A 12 10.93 33.30 -11.38
CA PRO A 12 9.61 32.82 -11.01
C PRO A 12 9.33 31.42 -11.57
N LYS A 13 10.03 31.02 -12.65
CA LYS A 13 10.02 29.65 -13.17
C LYS A 13 10.68 28.61 -12.24
N LYS A 14 11.54 29.03 -11.31
CA LYS A 14 12.12 28.16 -10.26
C LYS A 14 11.20 28.03 -9.04
N GLN A 15 10.30 28.98 -8.81
CA GLN A 15 9.24 28.88 -7.80
C GLN A 15 8.02 28.13 -8.33
N LEU A 16 7.75 28.21 -9.64
CA LEU A 16 6.76 27.38 -10.32
C LEU A 16 7.23 25.92 -10.38
N LYS A 17 6.67 25.12 -9.47
CA LYS A 17 6.65 23.63 -9.43
C LYS A 17 7.79 22.93 -8.69
N LYS A 18 7.95 23.24 -7.39
CA LYS A 18 8.10 22.17 -6.39
C LYS A 18 6.73 21.80 -5.78
N GLN A 19 5.72 21.63 -6.64
CA GLN A 19 4.70 20.63 -6.28
C GLN A 19 5.45 19.30 -6.34
N GLY A 20 5.65 18.65 -5.19
CA GLY A 20 5.88 17.20 -5.19
C GLY A 20 4.82 16.61 -6.10
N THR A 21 5.23 16.20 -7.31
CA THR A 21 4.30 15.85 -8.37
C THR A 21 3.32 14.81 -7.82
N ALA A 22 2.04 14.83 -8.19
CA ALA A 22 1.06 13.86 -7.69
C ALA A 22 1.55 12.39 -7.79
N TYR A 23 2.49 12.12 -8.69
CA TYR A 23 3.27 10.88 -8.75
C TYR A 23 4.11 10.60 -7.48
N TYR A 24 4.93 11.56 -7.02
CA TYR A 24 5.77 11.39 -5.83
C TYR A 24 4.95 11.28 -4.55
N ASN A 25 3.85 12.03 -4.43
CA ASN A 25 2.97 11.90 -3.27
C ASN A 25 2.34 10.49 -3.21
N ARG A 26 1.91 9.95 -4.36
CA ARG A 26 1.44 8.57 -4.45
C ARG A 26 2.53 7.55 -4.16
N GLU A 27 3.77 7.78 -4.61
CA GLU A 27 4.91 6.91 -4.29
C GLU A 27 5.14 6.82 -2.77
N GLN A 28 5.05 7.96 -2.07
CA GLN A 28 5.15 8.02 -0.61
C GLN A 28 3.96 7.36 0.08
N GLU A 29 2.74 7.61 -0.40
CA GLU A 29 1.53 6.99 0.14
C GLU A 29 1.54 5.46 -0.02
N ILE A 30 1.96 4.96 -1.19
CA ILE A 30 2.19 3.53 -1.43
C ILE A 30 3.17 2.98 -0.41
N ASN A 31 4.32 3.64 -0.19
CA ASN A 31 5.31 3.18 0.78
C ASN A 31 4.74 3.13 2.21
N TYR A 32 4.02 4.16 2.62
CA TYR A 32 3.41 4.22 3.95
C TYR A 32 2.40 3.10 4.15
N LEU A 33 1.44 2.96 3.23
CA LEU A 33 0.39 1.93 3.32
C LEU A 33 0.98 0.53 3.19
N LEU A 34 1.98 0.32 2.33
CA LEU A 34 2.63 -0.97 2.15
C LEU A 34 3.41 -1.38 3.40
N ASN A 35 4.10 -0.45 4.05
CA ASN A 35 4.79 -0.74 5.30
C ASN A 35 3.81 -1.06 6.41
N ASN A 36 2.73 -0.30 6.57
CA ASN A 36 1.68 -0.61 7.54
C ASN A 36 1.04 -1.99 7.27
N PHE A 37 0.74 -2.27 6.01
CA PHE A 37 0.17 -3.56 5.59
C PHE A 37 1.15 -4.70 5.90
N THR A 38 2.43 -4.54 5.55
CA THR A 38 3.48 -5.52 5.85
C THR A 38 3.61 -5.75 7.36
N SER A 39 3.73 -4.68 8.15
CA SER A 39 3.84 -4.78 9.59
C SER A 39 2.64 -5.50 10.21
N ALA A 40 1.42 -5.25 9.72
CA ALA A 40 0.23 -5.94 10.21
C ALA A 40 0.23 -7.44 9.86
N VAL A 41 0.63 -7.81 8.63
CA VAL A 41 0.68 -9.22 8.21
C VAL A 41 1.70 -10.03 9.01
N TYR A 42 2.88 -9.44 9.26
CA TYR A 42 3.98 -10.15 9.93
C TYR A 42 3.99 -9.97 11.45
N ASN A 43 3.04 -9.24 12.02
CA ASN A 43 2.95 -9.05 13.47
C ASN A 43 2.26 -10.27 14.11
N PRO A 44 2.95 -11.06 14.95
CA PRO A 44 2.36 -12.23 15.59
C PRO A 44 1.21 -11.87 16.56
N ASN A 45 1.20 -10.64 17.08
CA ASN A 45 0.17 -10.15 17.99
C ASN A 45 -1.08 -9.62 17.24
N PHE A 46 -1.04 -9.54 15.91
CA PHE A 46 -2.15 -9.05 15.12
C PHE A 46 -3.01 -10.22 14.63
N ASN A 47 -4.25 -10.32 15.14
CA ASN A 47 -5.15 -11.38 14.72
C ASN A 47 -5.76 -11.07 13.34
N LEU A 48 -5.20 -11.70 12.30
CA LEU A 48 -5.63 -11.60 10.90
C LEU A 48 -6.96 -12.32 10.62
N GLN A 49 -7.31 -13.34 11.40
CA GLN A 49 -8.54 -14.11 11.22
C GLN A 49 -9.80 -13.36 11.71
N ASN A 50 -9.61 -12.37 12.58
CA ASN A 50 -10.72 -11.55 13.07
C ASN A 50 -11.37 -10.77 11.92
N ILE A 51 -12.71 -10.85 11.81
CA ILE A 51 -13.50 -10.21 10.73
C ILE A 51 -13.24 -8.70 10.66
N LYS A 52 -13.14 -8.02 11.82
CA LYS A 52 -12.88 -6.57 11.85
C LYS A 52 -11.49 -6.24 11.28
N SER A 53 -10.47 -6.99 11.71
CA SER A 53 -9.09 -6.85 11.20
C SER A 53 -9.04 -7.13 9.70
N TYR A 54 -9.70 -8.19 9.24
CA TYR A 54 -9.78 -8.55 7.83
C TYR A 54 -10.40 -7.42 6.99
N LYS A 55 -11.53 -6.84 7.41
CA LYS A 55 -12.17 -5.72 6.69
C LYS A 55 -11.24 -4.51 6.58
N GLN A 56 -10.60 -4.11 7.69
CA GLN A 56 -9.63 -3.01 7.71
C GLN A 56 -8.45 -3.26 6.76
N MET A 57 -7.89 -4.47 6.78
CA MET A 57 -6.78 -4.82 5.90
C MET A 57 -7.20 -4.89 4.43
N ASN A 58 -8.42 -5.37 4.15
CA ASN A 58 -8.95 -5.40 2.80
C ASN A 58 -9.14 -3.97 2.23
N GLU A 59 -9.59 -3.01 3.05
CA GLU A 59 -9.64 -1.60 2.66
C GLU A 59 -8.27 -1.03 2.30
N ILE A 60 -7.24 -1.32 3.12
CA ILE A 60 -5.85 -0.91 2.84
C ILE A 60 -5.37 -1.55 1.52
N ARG A 61 -5.63 -2.84 1.33
CA ARG A 61 -5.31 -3.58 0.10
C ARG A 61 -5.98 -2.94 -1.13
N MET A 62 -7.26 -2.58 -1.04
CA MET A 62 -7.98 -1.93 -2.14
C MET A 62 -7.44 -0.54 -2.46
N LYS A 63 -7.06 0.24 -1.43
CA LYS A 63 -6.38 1.53 -1.61
C LYS A 63 -5.03 1.36 -2.30
N LEU A 64 -4.20 0.42 -1.83
CA LEU A 64 -2.91 0.08 -2.45
C LEU A 64 -3.08 -0.31 -3.92
N LYS A 65 -4.04 -1.19 -4.23
CA LYS A 65 -4.33 -1.58 -5.62
C LYS A 65 -4.63 -0.37 -6.49
N LYS A 66 -5.53 0.51 -6.05
CA LYS A 66 -5.89 1.73 -6.79
C LYS A 66 -4.67 2.64 -7.02
N LEU A 67 -3.82 2.81 -6.00
CA LEU A 67 -2.61 3.61 -6.13
C LEU A 67 -1.61 3.00 -7.13
N PHE A 68 -1.39 1.68 -7.08
CA PHE A 68 -0.53 0.97 -8.03
C PHE A 68 -1.04 1.06 -9.47
N ASP A 69 -2.35 0.92 -9.69
CA ASP A 69 -2.98 1.03 -11.01
C ASP A 69 -2.75 2.43 -11.58
N GLN A 70 -3.01 3.47 -10.78
CA GLN A 70 -2.81 4.85 -11.21
C GLN A 70 -1.34 5.20 -11.45
N GLN A 71 -0.43 4.69 -10.62
CA GLN A 71 1.01 4.94 -10.73
C GLN A 71 1.61 4.21 -11.94
N GLY A 72 1.17 2.97 -12.19
CA GLY A 72 1.61 2.14 -13.32
C GLY A 72 1.36 2.80 -14.68
N ASN A 73 0.25 3.55 -14.81
CA ASN A 73 -0.05 4.28 -16.05
C ASN A 73 0.97 5.38 -16.40
N MET A 74 1.72 5.92 -15.43
CA MET A 74 2.69 6.97 -15.68
C MET A 74 4.14 6.54 -15.47
N VAL A 75 4.39 5.40 -14.81
CA VAL A 75 5.75 4.96 -14.43
C VAL A 75 6.67 4.83 -15.65
N TRP A 76 6.12 4.40 -16.79
CA TRP A 76 6.87 4.20 -18.03
C TRP A 76 7.45 5.49 -18.59
N LYS A 77 6.80 6.63 -18.31
CA LYS A 77 7.25 7.99 -18.70
C LYS A 77 8.26 8.58 -17.70
N LYS A 78 8.64 7.85 -16.65
CA LYS A 78 9.61 8.28 -15.62
C LYS A 78 10.99 7.69 -15.88
N SER A 79 11.98 8.15 -15.12
CA SER A 79 13.35 7.65 -15.20
C SER A 79 13.46 6.18 -14.80
N ALA A 80 14.51 5.50 -15.26
CA ALA A 80 14.78 4.11 -14.92
C ALA A 80 14.80 3.86 -13.41
N LYS A 81 15.38 4.79 -12.62
CA LYS A 81 15.36 4.73 -11.15
C LYS A 81 13.94 4.68 -10.58
N ARG A 82 13.00 5.46 -11.14
CA ARG A 82 11.61 5.51 -10.66
C ARG A 82 10.82 4.27 -11.06
N ARG A 83 11.08 3.71 -12.23
CA ARG A 83 10.53 2.41 -12.64
C ARG A 83 10.98 1.31 -11.67
N ARG A 84 12.27 1.26 -11.35
CA ARG A 84 12.81 0.30 -10.37
C ARG A 84 12.15 0.42 -9.00
N ILE A 85 11.96 1.64 -8.47
CA ILE A 85 11.27 1.84 -7.18
C ILE A 85 9.83 1.30 -7.25
N TYR A 86 9.10 1.58 -8.32
CA TYR A 86 7.75 1.05 -8.51
C TYR A 86 7.73 -0.48 -8.56
N ASP A 87 8.65 -1.10 -9.30
CA ASP A 87 8.74 -2.56 -9.41
C ASP A 87 9.09 -3.22 -8.07
N GLU A 88 9.99 -2.62 -7.30
CA GLU A 88 10.33 -3.06 -5.94
C GLU A 88 9.13 -2.97 -4.99
N GLN A 89 8.39 -1.84 -5.02
CA GLN A 89 7.16 -1.67 -4.25
C GLN A 89 6.08 -2.70 -4.64
N LEU A 90 5.88 -2.90 -5.95
CA LEU A 90 4.88 -3.82 -6.47
C LEU A 90 5.23 -5.27 -6.14
N SER A 91 6.50 -5.65 -6.25
CA SER A 91 7.00 -6.98 -5.88
C SER A 91 6.77 -7.26 -4.40
N LYS A 92 7.17 -6.32 -3.51
CA LYS A 92 6.93 -6.42 -2.07
C LYS A 92 5.43 -6.55 -1.77
N PHE A 93 4.58 -5.73 -2.40
CA PHE A 93 3.14 -5.83 -2.23
C PHE A 93 2.60 -7.21 -2.63
N LYS A 94 3.00 -7.76 -3.78
CA LYS A 94 2.55 -9.10 -4.23
C LYS A 94 2.90 -10.19 -3.22
N VAL A 95 4.14 -10.19 -2.70
CA VAL A 95 4.58 -11.18 -1.71
C VAL A 95 3.73 -11.11 -0.45
N VAL A 96 3.60 -9.91 0.12
CA VAL A 96 2.85 -9.69 1.37
C VAL A 96 1.37 -9.99 1.17
N TYR A 97 0.78 -9.58 0.04
CA TYR A 97 -0.61 -9.85 -0.31
C TYR A 97 -0.91 -11.35 -0.44
N THR A 98 -0.03 -12.12 -1.10
CA THR A 98 -0.22 -13.57 -1.24
C THR A 98 -0.29 -14.24 0.12
N ARG A 99 0.62 -13.88 1.03
CA ARG A 99 0.61 -14.39 2.41
C ARG A 99 -0.66 -13.99 3.17
N TRP A 100 -1.03 -12.71 3.13
CA TRP A 100 -2.26 -12.23 3.76
C TRP A 100 -3.50 -12.96 3.22
N LYS A 101 -3.56 -13.19 1.90
CA LYS A 101 -4.67 -13.88 1.25
C LYS A 101 -4.75 -15.34 1.68
N SER A 102 -3.61 -16.05 1.79
CA SER A 102 -3.60 -17.44 2.26
C SER A 102 -4.02 -17.55 3.72
N GLU A 103 -3.51 -16.65 4.57
CA GLU A 103 -3.84 -16.67 5.99
C GLU A 103 -5.30 -16.28 6.22
N THR A 104 -5.83 -15.26 5.54
CA THR A 104 -7.21 -14.78 5.75
C THR A 104 -8.28 -15.49 4.92
N TYR A 105 -7.94 -16.57 4.20
CA TYR A 105 -8.84 -17.21 3.24
C TYR A 105 -10.15 -17.69 3.88
N LEU A 106 -10.09 -18.30 5.07
CA LEU A 106 -11.28 -18.75 5.79
C LEU A 106 -12.18 -17.57 6.19
N THR A 107 -11.60 -16.49 6.72
CA THR A 107 -12.35 -15.26 7.03
C THR A 107 -12.94 -14.62 5.79
N TYR A 108 -12.22 -14.63 4.66
CA TYR A 108 -12.75 -14.19 3.36
C TYR A 108 -14.00 -14.99 2.97
N LEU A 109 -13.95 -16.32 3.11
CA LEU A 109 -15.09 -17.16 2.80
C LEU A 109 -16.29 -16.79 3.67
N ASN A 110 -16.11 -16.68 4.99
CA ASN A 110 -17.18 -16.33 5.92
C ASN A 110 -17.81 -14.95 5.68
N VAL A 111 -17.02 -13.99 5.18
CA VAL A 111 -17.49 -12.61 4.97
C VAL A 111 -18.26 -12.47 3.66
N ASN A 112 -17.91 -13.26 2.63
CA ASN A 112 -18.48 -13.11 1.29
C ASN A 112 -19.45 -14.23 0.91
N PHE A 113 -19.44 -15.33 1.66
CA PHE A 113 -20.27 -16.50 1.45
C PHE A 113 -20.82 -16.95 2.80
N ASP A 114 -22.10 -17.34 2.85
CA ASP A 114 -22.73 -17.88 4.05
C ASP A 114 -22.27 -19.34 4.26
N VAL A 115 -21.00 -19.50 4.65
CA VAL A 115 -20.40 -20.82 4.85
C VAL A 115 -20.94 -21.45 6.14
N PRO A 116 -21.49 -22.68 6.09
CA PRO A 116 -21.97 -23.39 7.27
C PRO A 116 -20.88 -23.54 8.35
N GLU A 117 -21.26 -23.35 9.63
CA GLU A 117 -20.33 -23.38 10.77
C GLU A 117 -19.48 -24.66 10.84
N HIS A 118 -20.05 -25.82 10.48
CA HIS A 118 -19.36 -27.12 10.52
C HIS A 118 -18.23 -27.26 9.47
N LEU A 119 -18.20 -26.40 8.46
CA LEU A 119 -17.12 -26.31 7.47
C LEU A 119 -16.06 -25.27 7.88
N ASN A 120 -16.23 -24.60 9.02
CA ASN A 120 -15.39 -23.51 9.46
C ASN A 120 -14.76 -23.77 10.84
N PRO A 121 -13.52 -24.31 10.87
CA PRO A 121 -12.85 -24.69 12.10
C PRO A 121 -12.56 -23.50 13.05
N ILE A 122 -12.57 -22.26 12.56
CA ILE A 122 -12.34 -21.06 13.37
C ILE A 122 -13.56 -20.72 14.24
N LEU A 123 -14.78 -21.00 13.75
CA LEU A 123 -16.01 -20.77 14.51
C LEU A 123 -16.31 -21.92 15.47
N SER A 124 -15.97 -23.16 15.10
CA SER A 124 -16.21 -24.33 15.97
C SER A 124 -15.41 -24.28 17.28
N MET A 125 -14.17 -23.75 17.26
CA MET A 125 -13.32 -23.66 18.46
C MET A 125 -13.78 -22.64 19.50
N LYS A 126 -14.62 -21.65 19.16
CA LYS A 126 -15.09 -20.63 20.12
C LYS A 126 -16.16 -21.14 21.09
N ARG A 127 -16.71 -22.34 20.88
CA ARG A 127 -17.75 -22.94 21.73
C ARG A 127 -17.23 -24.07 22.62
N SER A 128 -15.96 -24.46 22.50
CA SER A 128 -15.33 -25.53 23.29
C SER A 128 -14.61 -24.99 24.51
#